data_AF-A0A1Z5HX69-F1
#
_entry.id   AF-A0A1Z5HX69-F1
#
_cell.length_a   1.000
_cell.length_b   1.000
_cell.length_c   1.000
_cell.angle_alpha   90.00
_cell.angle_beta   90.00
_cell.angle_gamma   90.00
#
_symmetry.space_group_name_H-M   'P 1'
#
loop_
_entity.id
_entity.type
_entity.pdbx_description
1 polymer ?
#
loop_
_entity_poly.entity_id
_entity_poly.type
_entity_poly.pdbx_seq_one_letter_code
_entity_poly.pdbx_strand_id
1 'polypeptide(L)'
;MITVDKESGHPKAKVLYNFGREEYVDKEALRRLIKSINRFLGPEEALKAQTENVGEQLRFVSGRPMGGTWFLDQLWQKLGIKDILEKLLKERKFSSPVERAIFVMVANRALNPSSKLAVEQWGKEEVHIEGFTHNKNKKHGYLLTMLLRT
;
A
#
# COMPACT_ATOMS: atom_id res chain seq x y z
N MET A 1 -7.65 -41.58 5.37
CA MET A 1 -6.71 -42.72 5.58
C MET A 1 -7.35 -43.95 4.94
N ILE A 2 -6.86 -44.38 3.77
CA ILE A 2 -7.39 -45.56 3.06
C ILE A 2 -6.56 -46.75 3.53
N THR A 3 -7.20 -47.75 4.12
CA THR A 3 -6.53 -48.98 4.55
C THR A 3 -6.89 -50.07 3.54
N VAL A 4 -5.88 -50.78 3.02
CA VAL A 4 -6.09 -51.86 2.04
C VAL A 4 -6.45 -53.14 2.78
N ASP A 5 -7.55 -53.75 2.38
CA ASP A 5 -8.09 -54.99 2.94
C ASP A 5 -7.29 -56.20 2.41
N LYS A 6 -6.71 -57.01 3.30
CA LYS A 6 -5.71 -58.04 2.94
C LYS A 6 -6.26 -59.23 2.15
N GLU A 7 -7.58 -59.44 2.10
CA GLU A 7 -8.18 -60.57 1.38
C GLU A 7 -8.66 -60.23 -0.03
N SER A 8 -9.04 -58.97 -0.29
CA SER A 8 -9.71 -58.58 -1.54
C SER A 8 -8.92 -57.61 -2.42
N GLY A 9 -7.77 -57.09 -1.96
CA GLY A 9 -6.83 -56.31 -2.79
C GLY A 9 -7.34 -54.95 -3.29
N HIS A 10 -8.58 -54.55 -2.95
CA HIS A 10 -9.17 -53.29 -3.40
C HIS A 10 -9.11 -52.20 -2.31
N PRO A 11 -8.82 -50.94 -2.69
CA PRO A 11 -8.84 -49.82 -1.74
C PRO A 11 -10.27 -49.53 -1.30
N LYS A 12 -10.60 -49.80 -0.02
CA LYS A 12 -11.88 -49.42 0.59
C LYS A 12 -11.75 -48.08 1.31
N ALA A 13 -12.60 -47.13 0.94
CA ALA A 13 -12.71 -45.85 1.63
C ALA A 13 -13.37 -46.06 2.99
N LYS A 14 -12.62 -45.85 4.08
CA LYS A 14 -13.18 -45.84 5.44
C LYS A 14 -13.80 -44.48 5.71
N VAL A 15 -15.12 -44.38 5.56
CA VAL A 15 -15.89 -43.20 5.94
C VAL A 15 -15.90 -43.12 7.47
N LEU A 16 -15.19 -42.15 8.03
CA LEU A 16 -15.03 -42.02 9.48
C LEU A 16 -16.29 -41.47 10.15
N TYR A 17 -17.04 -40.60 9.45
CA TYR A 17 -18.31 -40.05 9.91
C TYR A 17 -19.05 -39.43 8.73
N ASN A 18 -20.38 -39.56 8.68
CA ASN A 18 -21.23 -38.95 7.65
C ASN A 18 -22.04 -37.82 8.29
N PHE A 19 -21.82 -36.58 7.84
CA PHE A 19 -22.50 -35.39 8.37
C PHE A 19 -23.90 -35.15 7.78
N GLY A 20 -24.36 -35.97 6.82
CA GLY A 20 -25.68 -35.85 6.21
C GLY A 20 -25.75 -34.83 5.06
N ARG A 21 -26.97 -34.49 4.62
CA ARG A 21 -27.20 -33.50 3.54
C ARG A 21 -26.99 -32.09 4.09
N GLU A 22 -26.38 -31.20 3.30
CA GLU A 22 -25.95 -29.86 3.70
C GLU A 22 -27.05 -29.03 4.40
N GLU A 23 -28.29 -29.18 3.95
CA GLU A 23 -29.47 -28.50 4.49
C GLU A 23 -29.85 -28.92 5.92
N TYR A 24 -29.38 -30.09 6.39
CA TYR A 24 -29.61 -30.60 7.75
C TYR A 24 -28.35 -30.56 8.62
N VAL A 25 -27.23 -30.06 8.11
CA VAL A 25 -25.98 -29.94 8.87
C VAL A 25 -26.09 -28.79 9.84
N ASP A 26 -25.96 -29.11 11.14
CA ASP A 26 -25.86 -28.10 12.19
C ASP A 26 -24.54 -27.31 12.04
N LYS A 27 -24.65 -26.12 11.46
CA LYS A 27 -23.53 -25.19 11.27
C LYS A 27 -22.88 -24.79 12.59
N GLU A 28 -23.63 -24.80 13.69
CA GLU A 28 -23.13 -24.46 15.02
C GLU A 28 -22.30 -25.61 15.60
N ALA A 29 -22.72 -26.85 15.38
CA ALA A 29 -21.92 -28.03 15.70
C ALA A 29 -20.60 -28.07 14.90
N LEU A 30 -20.64 -27.69 13.62
CA LEU A 30 -19.44 -27.60 12.79
C LEU A 30 -18.47 -26.52 13.28
N ARG A 31 -18.98 -25.35 13.68
CA ARG A 31 -18.15 -24.29 14.31
C ARG A 31 -17.49 -24.76 15.60
N ARG A 32 -18.21 -25.51 16.44
CA ARG A 32 -17.65 -26.11 17.67
C ARG A 32 -16.55 -27.12 17.33
N LEU A 33 -16.73 -27.93 16.29
CA LEU A 33 -15.72 -28.86 15.82
C LEU A 33 -14.44 -28.14 15.36
N ILE A 34 -14.58 -27.10 14.53
CA ILE A 34 -13.45 -26.28 14.08
C ILE A 34 -12.71 -25.67 15.28
N LYS A 35 -13.45 -25.14 16.26
CA LYS A 35 -12.86 -24.59 17.49
C LYS A 35 -12.11 -25.66 18.31
N SER A 36 -12.64 -26.87 18.36
CA SER A 36 -11.99 -27.99 19.04
C SER A 36 -10.73 -28.44 18.32
N ILE A 37 -10.73 -28.50 16.98
CA ILE A 37 -9.56 -28.89 16.18
C ILE A 37 -8.47 -27.82 16.29
N ASN A 38 -8.84 -26.54 16.21
CA ASN A 38 -7.92 -25.41 16.39
C ASN A 38 -7.29 -25.33 17.79
N ARG A 39 -7.86 -26.00 18.80
CA ARG A 39 -7.23 -26.12 20.12
C ARG A 39 -6.02 -27.07 20.10
N PHE A 40 -6.02 -28.05 19.20
CA PHE A 40 -4.94 -29.04 19.07
C PHE A 40 -3.89 -28.63 18.04
N LEU A 41 -4.27 -27.82 17.05
CA LEU A 41 -3.34 -27.07 16.21
C LEU A 41 -2.73 -25.96 17.06
N GLY A 42 -1.43 -25.74 16.99
CA GLY A 42 -0.79 -24.65 17.73
C GLY A 42 -1.41 -23.29 17.37
N PRO A 43 -1.30 -22.26 18.23
CA PRO A 43 -1.86 -20.93 17.95
C PRO A 43 -1.38 -20.34 16.62
N GLU A 44 -0.18 -20.67 16.17
CA GLU A 44 0.34 -20.27 14.85
C GLU A 44 -0.35 -20.98 13.67
N GLU A 45 -0.67 -22.26 13.80
CA GLU A 45 -1.28 -23.09 12.75
C GLU A 45 -2.77 -22.77 12.61
N ALA A 46 -3.46 -22.55 13.73
CA ALA A 46 -4.84 -22.07 13.75
C ALA A 46 -4.98 -20.66 13.15
N LEU A 47 -3.95 -19.81 13.26
CA LEU A 47 -3.91 -18.50 12.62
C LEU A 47 -3.68 -18.62 11.10
N LYS A 48 -2.75 -19.48 10.66
CA LYS A 48 -2.51 -19.75 9.23
C LYS A 48 -3.75 -20.27 8.52
N ALA A 49 -4.48 -21.24 9.10
CA ALA A 49 -5.70 -21.78 8.51
C ALA A 49 -6.84 -20.75 8.37
N GLN A 50 -6.91 -19.77 9.29
CA GLN A 50 -7.84 -18.64 9.18
C GLN A 50 -7.40 -17.61 8.13
N THR A 51 -6.09 -17.48 7.90
CA THR A 51 -5.53 -16.53 6.94
C THR A 51 -5.56 -17.05 5.51
N GLU A 52 -5.42 -18.36 5.31
CA GLU A 52 -5.45 -19.02 3.99
C GLU A 52 -6.84 -18.98 3.31
N ASN A 53 -7.93 -18.86 4.08
CA ASN A 53 -9.30 -18.81 3.56
C ASN A 53 -9.80 -17.39 3.26
N VAL A 54 -9.04 -16.35 3.60
CA VAL A 54 -9.36 -14.97 3.24
C VAL A 54 -8.42 -14.59 2.11
N GLY A 55 -8.84 -14.87 0.86
CA GLY A 55 -8.07 -14.57 -0.34
C GLY A 55 -7.38 -13.20 -0.23
N GLU A 56 -6.05 -13.21 -0.47
CA GLU A 56 -5.12 -12.07 -0.35
C GLU A 56 -5.78 -10.79 0.15
N GLN A 57 -5.86 -10.65 1.48
CA GLN A 57 -6.40 -9.45 2.10
C GLN A 57 -5.67 -8.23 1.53
N LEU A 58 -6.35 -7.45 0.69
CA LEU A 58 -5.87 -6.16 0.20
C LEU A 58 -5.48 -5.30 1.41
N ARG A 59 -4.18 -5.25 1.70
CA ARG A 59 -3.65 -4.46 2.81
C ARG A 59 -3.57 -3.02 2.35
N PHE A 60 -4.39 -2.15 2.94
CA PHE A 60 -4.24 -0.72 2.77
C PHE A 60 -2.85 -0.28 3.26
N VAL A 61 -2.01 0.23 2.35
CA VAL A 61 -0.65 0.68 2.68
C VAL A 61 -0.64 2.16 3.03
N SER A 62 -1.25 3.00 2.19
CA SER A 62 -1.37 4.44 2.41
C SER A 62 -2.33 5.05 1.38
N GLY A 63 -2.85 6.23 1.67
CA GLY A 63 -3.59 7.09 0.75
C GLY A 63 -3.17 8.54 0.97
N ARG A 64 -3.00 9.29 -0.13
CA ARG A 64 -2.62 10.70 -0.06
C ARG A 64 -3.55 11.55 -0.92
N PRO A 65 -4.03 12.69 -0.42
CA PRO A 65 -4.80 13.63 -1.24
C PRO A 65 -3.98 14.10 -2.46
N MET A 66 -4.62 14.02 -3.63
CA MET A 66 -4.07 14.45 -4.92
C MET A 66 -4.87 15.61 -5.53
N GLY A 67 -6.12 15.84 -5.12
CA GLY A 67 -7.03 16.75 -5.82
C GLY A 67 -6.51 18.20 -5.93
N GLY A 68 -6.14 18.80 -4.79
CA GLY A 68 -5.67 20.19 -4.77
C GLY A 68 -4.33 20.38 -5.48
N THR A 69 -3.39 19.47 -5.26
CA THR A 69 -2.06 19.53 -5.90
C THR A 69 -2.17 19.31 -7.41
N TRP A 70 -2.99 18.35 -7.85
CA TRP A 70 -3.23 18.13 -9.28
C TRP A 70 -3.90 19.33 -9.95
N PHE A 71 -4.93 19.92 -9.32
CA PHE A 71 -5.57 21.12 -9.87
C PHE A 71 -4.59 22.28 -10.05
N LEU A 72 -3.75 22.53 -9.05
CA LEU A 72 -2.72 23.56 -9.13
C LEU A 72 -1.67 23.24 -10.19
N ASP A 73 -1.31 21.97 -10.37
CA ASP A 73 -0.35 21.54 -11.39
C ASP A 73 -0.90 21.76 -12.81
N GLN A 74 -2.18 21.44 -13.03
CA GLN A 74 -2.84 21.75 -14.30
C GLN A 74 -2.91 23.26 -14.57
N LEU A 75 -3.16 24.07 -13.54
CA LEU A 75 -3.14 25.53 -13.68
C LEU A 75 -1.72 26.04 -13.98
N TRP A 76 -0.72 25.50 -13.29
CA TRP A 76 0.69 25.84 -13.47
C TRP A 76 1.17 25.57 -14.90
N GLN A 77 0.74 24.45 -15.50
CA GLN A 77 0.97 24.12 -16.90
C GLN A 77 0.18 25.03 -17.84
N LYS A 78 -1.12 25.27 -17.59
CA LYS A 78 -1.95 26.14 -18.43
C LYS A 78 -1.45 27.59 -18.48
N LEU A 79 -0.88 28.08 -17.38
CA LEU A 79 -0.25 29.40 -17.31
C LEU A 79 1.15 29.44 -17.96
N GLY A 80 1.68 28.29 -18.42
CA GLY A 80 2.99 28.18 -19.02
C GLY A 80 4.16 28.37 -18.04
N ILE A 81 3.90 28.38 -16.73
CA ILE A 81 4.93 28.65 -15.71
C ILE A 81 5.97 27.52 -15.72
N LYS A 82 5.51 26.27 -15.84
CA LYS A 82 6.38 25.10 -15.99
C LYS A 82 7.37 25.26 -17.14
N ASP A 83 6.87 25.55 -18.34
CA ASP A 83 7.69 25.66 -19.54
C ASP A 83 8.69 26.81 -19.46
N ILE A 84 8.29 27.94 -18.88
CA ILE A 84 9.17 29.10 -18.68
C ILE A 84 10.29 28.75 -17.70
N LEU A 85 9.96 28.15 -16.55
CA LEU A 85 10.94 27.75 -15.56
C LEU A 85 11.89 26.70 -16.12
N GLU A 86 11.39 25.67 -16.79
CA GLU A 86 12.23 24.65 -17.41
C GLU A 86 13.19 25.24 -18.45
N LYS A 87 12.73 26.18 -19.28
CA LYS A 87 13.59 26.89 -20.24
C LYS A 87 14.70 27.68 -19.55
N LEU A 88 14.37 28.46 -18.52
CA LEU A 88 15.34 29.26 -17.75
C LEU A 88 16.35 28.40 -17.00
N LEU A 89 15.90 27.24 -16.50
CA LEU A 89 16.72 26.32 -15.72
C LEU A 89 17.58 25.42 -16.62
N LYS A 90 17.27 25.27 -17.91
CA LYS A 90 18.00 24.43 -18.85
C LYS A 90 19.47 24.81 -19.00
N GLU A 91 19.79 26.10 -18.94
CA GLU A 91 21.17 26.61 -19.05
C GLU A 91 21.99 26.39 -17.77
N ARG A 92 21.30 26.23 -16.64
CA ARG A 92 21.91 26.02 -15.34
C ARG A 92 21.91 24.51 -15.08
N LYS A 93 23.09 23.86 -15.09
CA LYS A 93 23.25 22.40 -14.88
C LYS A 93 22.83 21.95 -13.46
N PHE A 94 21.56 22.05 -13.12
CA PHE A 94 21.03 21.58 -11.85
C PHE A 94 20.88 20.05 -11.88
N SER A 95 21.35 19.40 -10.82
CA SER A 95 21.18 17.95 -10.63
C SER A 95 19.76 17.56 -10.18
N SER A 96 18.90 18.54 -9.87
CA SER A 96 17.60 18.35 -9.26
C SER A 96 16.51 19.11 -10.04
N PRO A 97 15.26 18.61 -10.10
CA PRO A 97 14.14 19.30 -10.74
C PRO A 97 13.72 20.51 -9.92
N VAL A 98 14.40 21.64 -10.17
CA VAL A 98 14.22 22.92 -9.45
C VAL A 98 12.80 23.47 -9.63
N GLU A 99 12.24 23.36 -10.83
CA GLU A 99 10.85 23.72 -11.10
C GLU A 99 9.90 23.04 -10.11
N ARG A 100 10.08 21.74 -9.88
CA ARG A 100 9.18 20.98 -9.01
C ARG A 100 9.29 21.36 -7.55
N ALA A 101 10.49 21.71 -7.10
CA ALA A 101 10.70 22.28 -5.78
C ALA A 101 9.96 23.61 -5.59
N ILE A 102 10.00 24.49 -6.60
CA ILE A 102 9.26 25.75 -6.59
C ILE A 102 7.75 25.49 -6.55
N PHE A 103 7.26 24.60 -7.41
CA PHE A 103 5.86 24.23 -7.43
C PHE A 103 5.37 23.72 -6.07
N VAL A 104 6.13 22.83 -5.41
CA VAL A 104 5.76 22.28 -4.09
C VAL A 104 5.64 23.40 -3.04
N MET A 105 6.52 24.39 -3.05
CA MET A 105 6.43 25.54 -2.15
C MET A 105 5.18 26.39 -2.41
N VAL A 106 4.86 26.62 -3.68
CA VAL A 106 3.65 27.37 -4.07
C VAL A 106 2.38 26.61 -3.71
N ALA A 107 2.33 25.31 -4.02
CA ALA A 107 1.21 24.44 -3.71
C ALA A 107 1.01 24.31 -2.20
N ASN A 108 2.09 24.19 -1.42
CA ASN A 108 2.01 24.20 0.04
C ASN A 108 1.42 25.52 0.53
N ARG A 109 1.87 26.66 0.00
CA ARG A 109 1.35 27.97 0.41
C ARG A 109 -0.15 28.11 0.12
N ALA A 110 -0.65 27.52 -0.96
CA ALA A 110 -2.05 27.58 -1.33
C ALA A 110 -2.94 26.59 -0.54
N LEU A 111 -2.43 25.41 -0.21
CA LEU A 111 -3.22 24.30 0.34
C LEU A 111 -3.01 24.05 1.84
N ASN A 112 -1.79 24.23 2.35
CA ASN A 112 -1.44 23.98 3.74
C ASN A 112 -0.24 24.85 4.16
N PRO A 113 -0.42 26.18 4.30
CA PRO A 113 0.67 27.12 4.49
C PRO A 113 1.45 26.81 5.77
N SER A 114 2.70 26.39 5.63
CA SER A 114 3.54 25.96 6.76
C SER A 114 4.98 26.47 6.66
N SER A 115 5.80 26.13 7.65
CA SER A 115 7.21 26.54 7.70
C SER A 115 8.04 25.82 6.62
N LYS A 116 9.20 26.39 6.25
CA LYS A 116 10.08 25.82 5.19
C LYS A 116 10.42 24.34 5.40
N LEU A 117 10.63 23.94 6.66
CA LEU A 117 10.90 22.54 7.02
C LEU A 117 9.66 21.66 6.86
N ALA A 118 8.48 22.18 7.23
CA ALA A 118 7.22 21.46 7.12
C ALA A 118 6.78 21.26 5.66
N VAL A 119 7.16 22.14 4.72
CA VAL A 119 6.88 21.95 3.29
C VAL A 119 7.50 20.66 2.75
N GLU A 120 8.71 20.31 3.19
CA GLU A 120 9.38 19.09 2.75
C GLU A 120 8.67 17.84 3.24
N GLN A 121 8.27 17.82 4.51
CA GLN A 121 7.51 16.72 5.07
C GLN A 121 6.13 16.62 4.40
N TRP A 122 5.45 17.74 4.22
CA TRP A 122 4.13 17.83 3.57
C TRP A 122 4.16 17.23 2.16
N GLY A 123 5.09 17.68 1.30
CA GLY A 123 5.23 17.16 -0.06
C GLY A 123 5.66 15.69 -0.11
N LYS A 124 6.35 15.19 0.92
CA LYS A 124 6.85 13.81 0.98
C LYS A 124 5.82 12.83 1.52
N GLU A 125 5.00 13.23 2.47
CA GLU A 125 4.21 12.31 3.31
C GLU A 125 2.71 12.60 3.25
N GLU A 126 2.30 13.85 3.05
CA GLU A 126 0.90 14.26 3.20
C GLU A 126 0.16 14.40 1.88
N VAL A 127 0.83 14.74 0.77
CA VAL A 127 0.18 14.93 -0.54
C VAL A 127 0.84 14.11 -1.64
N HIS A 128 0.08 13.84 -2.70
CA HIS A 128 0.62 13.32 -3.95
C HIS A 128 0.95 14.48 -4.90
N ILE A 129 2.18 14.52 -5.38
CA ILE A 129 2.67 15.52 -6.32
C ILE A 129 3.41 14.78 -7.44
N GLU A 130 2.89 14.84 -8.65
CA GLU A 130 3.49 14.15 -9.81
C GLU A 130 4.91 14.67 -10.07
N GLY A 131 5.86 13.81 -10.42
CA GLY A 131 7.26 14.20 -10.66
C GLY A 131 8.05 14.67 -9.43
N PHE A 132 7.45 14.72 -8.24
CA PHE A 132 8.14 15.00 -6.98
C PHE A 132 8.51 13.69 -6.27
N THR A 133 9.58 13.04 -6.72
CA THR A 133 10.00 11.75 -6.17
C THR A 133 11.11 11.91 -5.14
N HIS A 134 10.84 11.91 -3.83
CA HIS A 134 11.88 11.96 -2.80
C HIS A 134 12.97 10.87 -3.03
N ASN A 135 14.20 11.26 -3.38
CA ASN A 135 15.28 10.32 -3.59
C ASN A 135 15.78 9.81 -2.23
N LYS A 136 15.40 8.59 -1.86
CA LYS A 136 15.75 7.93 -0.59
C LYS A 136 17.27 7.82 -0.34
N ASN A 137 18.12 7.95 -1.38
CA ASN A 137 19.58 7.83 -1.27
C ASN A 137 20.31 9.14 -0.98
N LYS A 138 19.63 10.30 -0.96
CA LYS A 138 20.24 11.56 -0.50
C LYS A 138 19.66 11.89 0.87
N LYS A 139 20.53 12.09 1.88
CA LYS A 139 20.16 12.42 3.27
C LYS A 139 19.30 13.70 3.42
N HIS A 140 19.10 14.45 2.35
CA HIS A 140 18.39 15.72 2.32
C HIS A 140 17.43 15.69 1.13
N GLY A 141 16.14 15.98 1.34
CA GLY A 141 15.18 16.07 0.26
C GLY A 141 15.48 17.24 -0.69
N TYR A 142 14.70 17.33 -1.76
CA TYR A 142 14.90 18.30 -2.84
C TYR A 142 14.91 19.75 -2.36
N LEU A 143 14.16 20.06 -1.28
CA LEU A 143 14.05 21.40 -0.73
C LEU A 143 15.26 21.76 0.15
N LEU A 144 15.66 20.85 1.06
CA LEU A 144 16.90 21.01 1.84
C LEU A 144 18.16 21.08 0.98
N THR A 145 18.27 20.27 -0.08
CA THR A 145 19.42 20.34 -1.02
C THR A 145 19.46 21.65 -1.80
N MET A 146 18.34 22.34 -1.98
CA MET A 146 18.28 23.65 -2.61
C MET A 146 18.68 24.77 -1.65
N LEU A 147 18.24 24.70 -0.39
CA LEU A 147 18.54 25.68 0.67
C LEU A 147 19.98 25.63 1.19
N LEU A 148 20.65 24.48 1.06
CA LEU A 148 22.03 24.29 1.53
C LEU A 148 23.08 24.51 0.42
N ARG A 149 22.68 24.86 -0.81
CA ARG A 149 23.57 25.07 -1.96
C ARG A 149 23.51 26.46 -2.60
N THR A 150 22.77 27.40 -2.01
CA THR A 150 22.87 28.84 -2.29
C THR A 150 24.03 29.44 -1.54
#